data_AF-A0A5J4NL11-F1
#
_entry.id   AF-A0A5J4NL11-F1
#
_cell.length_a   1.000
_cell.length_b   1.000
_cell.length_c   1.000
_cell.angle_alpha   90.00
_cell.angle_beta   90.00
_cell.angle_gamma   90.00
#
_symmetry.space_group_name_H-M   'P 1'
#
loop_
_entity.id
_entity.type
_entity.pdbx_description
1 polymer ?
#
loop_
_entity_poly.entity_id
_entity_poly.type
_entity_poly.pdbx_seq_one_letter_code
_entity_poly.pdbx_strand_id
1 'polypeptide(L)'
;METEEKAKKPSATRTTVEKYKETRDLPKLAEEYTEVFAGSHNNILRTIDTIFFNNDRSDKTEVWWLYGPTGPGKSRQAQTMAHGHIVYWKYSTEWWDHYSQEEYVIIDDYAGQWKIDFLQLLDQNPLLIQCKPGTKKFNSKYIIFTSNYHPGHYCKYLEEQY
;
A
#
# COMPACT_ATOMS: atom_id res chain seq x y z
N MET A 1 -33.83 -27.75 34.55
CA MET A 1 -32.35 -27.74 34.59
C MET A 1 -31.91 -26.86 33.43
N GLU A 2 -31.97 -25.55 33.64
CA GLU A 2 -31.61 -24.56 32.62
C GLU A 2 -30.09 -24.43 32.59
N THR A 3 -29.49 -24.83 31.48
CA THR A 3 -28.08 -24.57 31.22
C THR A 3 -27.94 -23.09 30.90
N GLU A 4 -27.43 -22.32 31.87
CA GLU A 4 -26.92 -20.96 31.61
C GLU A 4 -25.81 -21.06 30.55
N GLU A 5 -26.15 -20.64 29.34
CA GLU A 5 -25.20 -20.49 28.24
C GLU A 5 -24.25 -19.33 28.60
N LYS A 6 -23.12 -19.64 29.25
CA LYS A 6 -22.10 -18.64 29.54
C LYS A 6 -21.57 -18.06 28.23
N ALA A 7 -21.95 -16.82 27.93
CA ALA A 7 -21.47 -16.08 26.78
C ALA A 7 -19.94 -16.12 26.73
N LYS A 8 -19.40 -16.75 25.68
CA LYS A 8 -17.95 -16.87 25.46
C LYS A 8 -17.40 -15.46 25.26
N LYS A 9 -16.45 -15.03 26.11
CA LYS A 9 -15.79 -13.74 25.95
C LYS A 9 -15.27 -13.59 24.50
N PRO A 10 -15.48 -12.44 23.85
CA PRO A 10 -15.00 -12.23 22.49
C PRO A 10 -13.48 -12.45 22.42
N SER A 11 -13.03 -13.09 21.35
CA SER A 11 -11.60 -13.29 21.09
C SER A 11 -10.87 -11.94 21.12
N ALA A 12 -9.67 -11.89 21.71
CA ALA A 12 -8.85 -10.68 21.74
C ALA A 12 -8.67 -10.09 20.34
N THR A 13 -8.48 -10.93 19.30
CA THR A 13 -8.41 -10.51 17.90
C THR A 13 -9.68 -9.80 17.42
N ARG A 14 -10.85 -10.29 17.81
CA ARG A 14 -12.13 -9.67 17.45
C ARG A 14 -12.26 -8.30 18.10
N THR A 15 -11.92 -8.18 19.39
CA THR A 15 -11.93 -6.91 20.12
C THR A 15 -10.97 -5.90 19.49
N THR A 16 -9.75 -6.32 19.12
CA THR A 16 -8.78 -5.47 18.43
C THR A 16 -9.33 -4.95 17.10
N VAL A 17 -9.94 -5.81 16.28
CA VAL A 17 -10.53 -5.39 14.98
C VAL A 17 -11.74 -4.47 15.19
N GLU A 18 -12.58 -4.72 16.20
CA GLU A 18 -13.68 -3.82 16.57
C GLU A 18 -13.15 -2.45 17.01
N LYS A 19 -12.06 -2.40 17.78
CA LYS A 19 -11.44 -1.14 18.18
C LYS A 19 -10.87 -0.37 16.99
N TYR A 20 -10.32 -1.06 16.00
CA TYR A 20 -9.85 -0.43 14.77
C TYR A 20 -10.99 0.23 13.98
N LYS A 21 -12.23 -0.30 14.05
CA LYS A 21 -13.42 0.36 13.45
C LYS A 21 -13.62 1.77 13.98
N GLU A 22 -13.33 1.97 15.27
CA GLU A 22 -13.52 3.25 15.97
C GLU A 22 -12.38 4.23 15.71
N THR A 23 -11.13 3.75 15.82
CA THR A 23 -9.96 4.65 15.86
C THR A 23 -9.30 4.86 14.51
N ARG A 24 -9.34 3.85 13.63
CA ARG A 24 -8.54 3.77 12.39
C ARG A 24 -7.04 3.98 12.60
N ASP A 25 -6.55 3.74 13.82
CA ASP A 25 -5.16 4.02 14.22
C ASP A 25 -4.44 2.71 14.56
N LEU A 26 -3.80 2.12 13.54
CA LEU A 26 -3.13 0.83 13.67
C LEU A 26 -1.93 0.87 14.64
N PRO A 27 -1.03 1.88 14.61
CA PRO A 27 0.06 2.00 15.57
C PRO A 27 -0.42 2.03 17.02
N LYS A 28 -1.44 2.84 17.33
CA LYS A 28 -1.98 2.92 18.69
C LYS A 28 -2.60 1.60 19.15
N LEU A 29 -3.29 0.89 18.25
CA LEU A 29 -3.80 -0.44 18.57
C LEU A 29 -2.68 -1.47 18.79
N ALA A 30 -1.59 -1.39 18.03
CA ALA A 30 -0.45 -2.28 18.21
C ALA A 30 0.21 -2.05 19.57
N GLU A 31 0.28 -0.81 20.05
CA GLU A 31 0.74 -0.48 21.40
C GLU A 31 -0.23 -1.03 22.48
N GLU A 32 -1.53 -0.73 22.37
CA GLU A 32 -2.55 -1.15 23.34
C GLU A 32 -2.71 -2.68 23.42
N TYR A 33 -2.62 -3.39 22.29
CA TYR A 33 -2.82 -4.83 22.17
C TYR A 33 -1.53 -5.57 21.75
N THR A 34 -0.38 -5.17 22.31
CA THR A 34 0.96 -5.67 21.93
C THR A 34 1.03 -7.19 21.82
N GLU A 35 0.56 -7.94 22.83
CA GLU A 35 0.62 -9.42 22.84
C GLU A 35 -0.21 -10.05 21.70
N VAL A 36 -1.36 -9.45 21.37
CA VAL A 36 -2.24 -9.94 20.29
C VAL A 36 -1.56 -9.70 18.94
N PHE A 37 -0.95 -8.52 18.76
CA PHE A 37 -0.18 -8.22 17.56
C PHE A 37 1.07 -9.09 17.46
N ALA A 38 1.82 -9.31 18.53
CA ALA A 38 3.01 -10.17 18.51
C ALA A 38 2.67 -11.62 18.09
N GLY A 39 1.56 -12.17 18.60
CA GLY A 39 1.15 -13.55 18.30
C GLY A 39 0.31 -13.72 17.02
N SER A 40 -0.34 -12.68 16.52
CA SER A 40 -1.33 -12.79 15.43
C SER A 40 -1.38 -11.60 14.46
N HIS A 41 -0.27 -10.84 14.35
CA HIS A 41 -0.13 -9.66 13.49
C HIS A 41 -0.79 -9.83 12.12
N ASN A 42 -0.36 -10.85 11.37
CA ASN A 42 -0.81 -11.08 9.99
C ASN A 42 -2.32 -11.34 9.90
N ASN A 43 -2.91 -12.07 10.86
CA ASN A 43 -4.34 -12.35 10.85
C ASN A 43 -5.15 -11.10 11.16
N ILE A 44 -4.67 -10.24 12.07
CA ILE A 44 -5.29 -8.94 12.37
C ILE A 44 -5.27 -8.06 11.13
N LEU A 45 -4.09 -7.88 10.51
CA LEU A 45 -3.96 -7.04 9.32
C LEU A 45 -4.82 -7.53 8.15
N ARG A 46 -4.82 -8.84 7.86
CA ARG A 46 -5.67 -9.42 6.81
C ARG A 46 -7.15 -9.24 7.09
N THR A 47 -7.56 -9.35 8.35
CA THR A 47 -8.96 -9.14 8.75
C THR A 47 -9.35 -7.67 8.56
N ILE A 48 -8.47 -6.74 8.95
CA ILE A 48 -8.65 -5.30 8.70
C ILE A 48 -8.76 -5.04 7.18
N ASP A 49 -7.82 -5.54 6.39
CA ASP A 49 -7.85 -5.37 4.93
C ASP A 49 -9.17 -5.89 4.31
N THR A 50 -9.63 -7.06 4.76
CA THR A 50 -10.89 -7.68 4.28
C THR A 50 -12.13 -6.90 4.67
N ILE A 51 -12.14 -6.24 5.82
CA ILE A 51 -13.31 -5.51 6.32
C ILE A 51 -13.36 -4.08 5.78
N PHE A 52 -12.21 -3.42 5.65
CA PHE A 52 -12.15 -1.99 5.41
C PHE A 52 -11.59 -1.60 4.04
N PHE A 53 -10.79 -2.46 3.43
CA PHE A 53 -10.09 -2.19 2.18
C PHE A 53 -10.44 -3.23 1.11
N ASN A 54 -11.69 -3.70 1.13
CA ASN A 54 -12.22 -4.69 0.20
C ASN A 54 -12.80 -4.09 -1.09
N ASN A 55 -12.88 -2.77 -1.19
CA ASN A 55 -13.32 -2.10 -2.40
C ASN A 55 -12.13 -1.90 -3.34
N ASP A 56 -12.39 -2.05 -4.63
CA ASP A 56 -11.45 -1.63 -5.67
C ASP A 56 -11.52 -0.11 -5.82
N ARG A 57 -10.41 0.51 -6.23
CA ARG A 57 -10.42 1.94 -6.55
C ARG A 57 -11.35 2.19 -7.74
N SER A 58 -12.09 3.29 -7.65
CA SER A 58 -12.95 3.79 -8.72
C SER A 58 -12.28 4.88 -9.55
N ASP A 59 -11.35 5.60 -8.92
CA ASP A 59 -10.78 6.81 -9.47
C ASP A 59 -9.44 6.51 -10.14
N LYS A 60 -9.17 7.23 -11.23
CA LYS A 60 -7.89 7.15 -11.91
C LYS A 60 -6.79 7.75 -11.03
N THR A 61 -5.69 7.02 -10.89
CA THR A 61 -4.49 7.48 -10.20
C THR A 61 -3.89 8.71 -10.91
N GLU A 62 -3.65 9.79 -10.18
CA GLU A 62 -2.90 10.94 -10.70
C GLU A 62 -1.39 10.68 -10.58
N VAL A 63 -0.65 10.93 -11.66
CA VAL A 63 0.74 10.50 -11.80
C VAL A 63 1.63 11.66 -12.18
N TRP A 64 2.70 11.88 -11.40
CA TRP A 64 3.80 12.76 -11.76
C TRP A 64 5.05 11.95 -12.04
N TRP A 65 5.75 12.28 -13.13
CA TRP A 65 6.98 11.61 -13.51
C TRP A 65 8.14 12.59 -13.56
N LEU A 66 8.97 12.59 -12.52
CA LEU A 66 10.16 13.42 -12.43
C LEU A 66 11.34 12.66 -13.05
N TYR A 67 11.79 13.09 -14.23
CA TYR A 67 12.92 12.46 -14.93
C TYR A 67 14.08 13.43 -15.20
N GLY A 68 15.28 12.88 -15.34
CA GLY A 68 16.51 13.63 -15.59
C GLY A 68 17.74 12.91 -15.03
N PRO A 69 18.97 13.41 -15.20
CA PRO A 69 20.18 12.75 -14.68
C PRO A 69 20.16 12.57 -13.15
N THR A 70 21.11 11.84 -12.58
CA THR A 70 21.30 11.72 -11.12
C THR A 70 21.76 13.05 -10.51
N GLY A 71 21.33 13.35 -9.29
CA GLY A 71 21.74 14.58 -8.56
C GLY A 71 20.88 15.86 -8.66
N PRO A 72 19.83 16.01 -9.50
CA PRO A 72 19.07 17.26 -9.61
C PRO A 72 17.97 17.40 -8.53
N GLY A 73 17.91 16.50 -7.55
CA GLY A 73 16.98 16.60 -6.42
C GLY A 73 15.56 16.06 -6.68
N LYS A 74 15.37 15.17 -7.66
CA LYS A 74 14.05 14.58 -8.00
C LYS A 74 13.34 13.97 -6.78
N SER A 75 14.04 13.16 -5.98
CA SER A 75 13.49 12.53 -4.77
C SER A 75 13.09 13.56 -3.71
N ARG A 76 13.88 14.63 -3.56
CA ARG A 76 13.54 15.76 -2.67
C ARG A 76 12.31 16.51 -3.17
N GLN A 77 12.18 16.70 -4.48
CA GLN A 77 11.00 17.32 -5.07
C GLN A 77 9.76 16.44 -4.89
N ALA A 78 9.87 15.13 -5.11
CA ALA A 78 8.79 14.17 -4.85
C ALA A 78 8.32 14.22 -3.39
N GLN A 79 9.27 14.24 -2.44
CA GLN A 79 8.97 14.41 -1.02
C GLN A 79 8.27 15.75 -0.72
N THR A 80 8.69 16.82 -1.39
CA THR A 80 8.08 18.15 -1.22
C THR A 80 6.65 18.18 -1.75
N MET A 81 6.38 17.51 -2.88
CA MET A 81 5.04 17.39 -3.46
C MET A 81 4.09 16.60 -2.56
N ALA A 82 4.58 15.57 -1.88
CA ALA A 82 3.79 14.76 -0.96
C ALA A 82 3.81 15.26 0.49
N HIS A 83 4.37 16.45 0.74
CA HIS A 83 4.54 16.98 2.09
C HIS A 83 3.20 17.17 2.81
N GLY A 84 3.11 16.68 4.05
CA GLY A 84 1.89 16.75 4.85
C GLY A 84 0.90 15.59 4.62
N HIS A 85 1.22 14.66 3.73
CA HIS A 85 0.42 13.46 3.48
C HIS A 85 1.08 12.19 4.03
N ILE A 86 0.31 11.12 4.10
CA ILE A 86 0.82 9.78 4.40
C ILE A 86 1.39 9.22 3.09
N VAL A 87 2.67 8.84 3.11
CA VAL A 87 3.43 8.45 1.92
C VAL A 87 4.01 7.06 2.07
N TYR A 88 3.78 6.23 1.05
CA TYR A 88 4.50 4.97 0.88
C TYR A 88 5.71 5.16 -0.05
N TRP A 89 6.90 4.82 0.42
CA TRP A 89 8.12 4.88 -0.38
C TRP A 89 8.45 3.51 -0.97
N LYS A 90 8.53 3.45 -2.30
CA LYS A 90 8.77 2.24 -3.09
C LYS A 90 10.12 2.36 -3.78
N TYR A 91 11.08 1.51 -3.40
CA TYR A 91 12.45 1.54 -3.92
C TYR A 91 12.70 0.51 -5.04
N SER A 92 13.01 -0.75 -4.74
CA SER A 92 13.72 -1.59 -5.74
C SER A 92 13.35 -3.08 -5.83
N THR A 93 12.16 -3.49 -5.39
CA THR A 93 11.68 -4.89 -5.50
C THR A 93 10.29 -5.00 -6.12
N GLU A 94 9.79 -6.20 -6.43
CA GLU A 94 8.37 -6.37 -6.81
C GLU A 94 7.40 -6.27 -5.62
N TRP A 95 7.94 -6.31 -4.39
CA TRP A 95 7.18 -6.36 -3.15
C TRP A 95 6.76 -4.98 -2.66
N TRP A 96 5.52 -4.90 -2.20
CA TRP A 96 4.86 -3.73 -1.62
C TRP A 96 4.71 -3.91 -0.10
N ASP A 97 5.77 -4.41 0.54
CA ASP A 97 5.76 -4.71 1.96
C ASP A 97 5.42 -3.44 2.76
N HIS A 98 4.58 -3.62 3.78
CA HIS A 98 4.05 -2.56 4.64
C HIS A 98 3.12 -1.53 3.99
N TYR A 99 2.78 -1.67 2.70
CA TYR A 99 1.74 -0.83 2.10
C TYR A 99 0.43 -0.94 2.89
N SER A 100 -0.10 0.21 3.30
CA SER A 100 -1.27 0.32 4.19
C SER A 100 -2.24 1.40 3.70
N GLN A 101 -2.47 1.44 2.38
CA GLN A 101 -3.44 2.35 1.73
C GLN A 101 -3.03 3.83 1.86
N GLU A 102 -1.73 4.11 1.81
CA GLU A 102 -1.21 5.47 1.81
C GLU A 102 -1.74 6.25 0.61
N GLU A 103 -2.11 7.52 0.83
CA GLU A 103 -2.69 8.36 -0.22
C GLU A 103 -1.69 8.62 -1.36
N TYR A 104 -0.42 8.82 -1.00
CA TYR A 104 0.69 9.04 -1.92
C TYR A 104 1.63 7.84 -1.95
N VAL A 105 2.07 7.47 -3.15
CA VAL A 105 3.15 6.52 -3.38
C VAL A 105 4.28 7.23 -4.11
N ILE A 106 5.49 7.19 -3.56
CA ILE A 106 6.69 7.64 -4.26
C ILE A 106 7.44 6.40 -4.74
N ILE A 107 7.52 6.24 -6.06
CA ILE A 107 8.36 5.22 -6.69
C ILE A 107 9.69 5.88 -7.04
N ASP A 108 10.66 5.67 -6.17
CA ASP A 108 11.94 6.36 -6.22
C ASP A 108 12.98 5.58 -7.03
N ASP A 109 13.67 6.28 -7.93
CA ASP A 109 14.71 5.79 -8.80
C ASP A 109 14.29 4.56 -9.65
N TYR A 110 13.12 4.66 -10.28
CA TYR A 110 12.65 3.64 -11.20
C TYR A 110 13.49 3.66 -12.49
N ALA A 111 14.17 2.56 -12.75
CA ALA A 111 15.01 2.30 -13.91
C ALA A 111 14.59 1.02 -14.65
N GLY A 112 13.40 0.47 -14.38
CA GLY A 112 12.94 -0.81 -14.97
C GLY A 112 13.42 -2.05 -14.20
N GLN A 113 13.96 -1.88 -12.99
CA GLN A 113 14.52 -2.94 -12.16
C GLN A 113 13.51 -4.01 -11.71
N TRP A 114 12.20 -3.72 -11.80
CA TRP A 114 11.10 -4.68 -11.60
C TRP A 114 9.92 -4.33 -12.52
N LYS A 115 9.10 -5.34 -12.83
CA LYS A 115 7.98 -5.20 -13.76
C LYS A 115 6.83 -4.44 -13.10
N ILE A 116 6.38 -3.40 -13.78
CA ILE A 116 5.15 -2.65 -13.44
C ILE A 116 4.14 -2.90 -14.55
N ASP A 117 2.93 -3.33 -14.20
CA ASP A 117 1.80 -3.20 -15.10
C ASP A 117 1.31 -1.75 -15.04
N PHE A 118 1.84 -0.91 -15.93
CA PHE A 118 1.51 0.52 -15.94
C PHE A 118 0.04 0.78 -16.20
N LEU A 119 -0.63 -0.05 -17.01
CA LEU A 119 -2.05 0.13 -17.27
C LEU A 119 -2.87 -0.15 -16.00
N GLN A 120 -2.54 -1.22 -15.28
CA GLN A 120 -3.24 -1.54 -14.05
C GLN A 120 -2.82 -0.67 -12.86
N LEU A 121 -1.64 -0.05 -12.85
CA LEU A 121 -1.20 0.78 -11.73
C LEU A 121 -1.62 2.26 -11.89
N LEU A 122 -1.55 2.78 -13.12
CA LEU A 122 -1.74 4.20 -13.40
C LEU A 122 -3.18 4.57 -13.79
N ASP A 123 -4.03 3.57 -14.06
CA ASP A 123 -5.43 3.79 -14.43
C ASP A 123 -6.38 3.56 -13.24
N GLN A 124 -7.68 3.38 -13.50
CA GLN A 124 -8.71 3.05 -12.50
C GLN A 124 -8.90 1.53 -12.28
N ASN A 125 -8.11 0.68 -12.93
CA ASN A 125 -8.32 -0.77 -12.90
C ASN A 125 -8.04 -1.36 -11.51
N PRO A 126 -8.85 -2.33 -11.04
CA PRO A 126 -8.54 -3.12 -9.86
C PRO A 126 -7.14 -3.73 -9.96
N LEU A 127 -6.32 -3.54 -8.92
CA LEU A 127 -4.96 -4.07 -8.87
C LEU A 127 -4.69 -4.71 -7.50
N LEU A 128 -4.24 -5.96 -7.52
CA LEU A 128 -3.68 -6.63 -6.36
C LEU A 128 -2.15 -6.53 -6.42
N ILE A 129 -1.57 -5.86 -5.43
CA ILE A 129 -0.12 -5.78 -5.24
C ILE A 129 0.36 -6.90 -4.34
N GLN A 130 1.58 -7.37 -4.59
CA GLN A 130 2.21 -8.42 -3.81
C GLN A 130 2.81 -7.83 -2.53
N CYS A 131 2.33 -8.28 -1.38
CA CYS A 131 2.81 -7.85 -0.06
C CYS A 131 3.14 -9.09 0.75
N LYS A 132 4.18 -9.10 1.55
CA LYS A 132 4.44 -10.24 2.45
C LYS A 132 3.63 -10.09 3.74
N PRO A 133 2.83 -11.10 4.15
CA PRO A 133 2.40 -12.29 3.41
C PRO A 133 1.05 -12.10 2.69
N GLY A 134 1.02 -12.37 1.38
CA GLY A 134 -0.20 -12.35 0.56
C GLY A 134 -0.26 -11.21 -0.45
N THR A 135 -1.41 -10.56 -0.52
CA THR A 135 -1.68 -9.47 -1.46
C THR A 135 -2.56 -8.41 -0.80
N LYS A 136 -2.50 -7.19 -1.31
CA LYS A 136 -3.38 -6.08 -0.92
C LYS A 136 -3.96 -5.43 -2.15
N LYS A 137 -5.17 -4.86 -2.05
CA LYS A 137 -5.72 -3.98 -3.09
C LYS A 137 -4.93 -2.68 -3.11
N PHE A 138 -4.60 -2.19 -4.30
CA PHE A 138 -3.93 -0.90 -4.48
C PHE A 138 -4.98 0.20 -4.73
N ASN A 139 -5.05 1.17 -3.81
CA ASN A 139 -6.02 2.27 -3.85
C ASN A 139 -5.41 3.65 -3.59
N SER A 140 -4.09 3.81 -3.75
CA SER A 140 -3.46 5.12 -3.65
C SER A 140 -3.95 6.03 -4.76
N LYS A 141 -4.19 7.30 -4.43
CA LYS A 141 -4.70 8.30 -5.38
C LYS A 141 -3.59 8.90 -6.23
N TYR A 142 -2.39 8.96 -5.66
CA TYR A 142 -1.28 9.72 -6.22
C TYR A 142 -0.03 8.84 -6.32
N ILE A 143 0.63 8.87 -7.47
CA ILE A 143 1.94 8.26 -7.66
C ILE A 143 2.92 9.31 -8.16
N ILE A 144 4.08 9.42 -7.51
CA ILE A 144 5.20 10.23 -7.98
C ILE A 144 6.35 9.29 -8.32
N PHE A 145 6.71 9.24 -9.60
CA PHE A 145 7.92 8.56 -10.04
C PHE A 145 9.10 9.52 -10.00
N THR A 146 10.25 9.00 -9.58
CA THR A 146 11.54 9.58 -9.94
C THR A 146 12.32 8.58 -10.80
N SER A 147 12.97 9.06 -11.85
CA SER A 147 13.68 8.19 -12.79
C SER A 147 14.81 8.94 -13.49
N ASN A 148 15.78 8.19 -14.02
CA ASN A 148 16.75 8.74 -14.97
C ASN A 148 16.22 8.79 -16.42
N TYR A 149 15.10 8.13 -16.68
CA TYR A 149 14.55 7.95 -18.03
C TYR A 149 13.16 8.58 -18.14
N HIS A 150 12.87 9.11 -19.33
CA HIS A 150 11.53 9.57 -19.70
C HIS A 150 10.56 8.36 -19.72
N PRO A 151 9.28 8.49 -19.32
CA PRO A 151 8.34 7.35 -19.26
C PRO A 151 8.22 6.58 -20.58
N GLY A 152 8.28 7.27 -21.73
CA GLY A 152 8.28 6.64 -23.05
C GLY A 152 9.46 5.68 -23.33
N HIS A 153 10.54 5.72 -22.53
CA HIS A 153 11.63 4.73 -22.57
C HIS A 153 11.11 3.32 -22.27
N TYR A 154 10.17 3.19 -21.34
CA TYR A 154 9.63 1.91 -20.90
C TYR A 154 8.54 1.37 -21.82
N CYS A 155 7.84 2.22 -22.57
CA CYS A 155 6.87 1.79 -23.58
C CYS A 155 7.55 1.10 -24.77
N LYS A 156 8.67 1.63 -25.25
CA LYS A 156 9.40 1.08 -26.41
C LYS A 156 10.04 -0.28 -26.13
N TYR A 157 10.48 -0.51 -24.90
CA TYR A 157 11.07 -1.79 -24.49
C TYR A 157 10.08 -2.97 -24.60
N LEU A 158 8.77 -2.68 -24.59
CA LEU A 158 7.72 -3.68 -24.78
C LEU A 158 7.46 -3.99 -26.26
N GLU A 159 7.72 -3.04 -27.17
CA GLU A 159 7.55 -3.25 -28.61
C GLU A 159 8.69 -4.08 -29.22
N GLU A 160 9.89 -4.01 -28.65
CA GLU A 160 11.08 -4.73 -29.16
C GLU A 160 11.17 -6.20 -28.69
N GLN A 161 10.25 -6.65 -27.84
CA GLN A 161 10.21 -8.02 -27.28
C GLN A 161 9.06 -8.88 -27.82
N TYR A 162 8.30 -8.37 -28.78
CA TYR A 162 7.28 -9.07 -29.57
C TYR A 162 7.58 -8.95 -31.07
#